data_AF-A0A5C7VTC9-F1
#
_entry.id   AF-A0A5C7VTC9-F1
#
_cell.length_a   1.000
_cell.length_b   1.000
_cell.length_c   1.000
_cell.angle_alpha   90.00
_cell.angle_beta   90.00
_cell.angle_gamma   90.00
#
_symmetry.space_group_name_H-M   'P 1'
#
loop_
_entity.id
_entity.type
_entity.pdbx_description
1 polymer ?
#
loop_
_entity_poly.entity_id
_entity_poly.type
_entity_poly.pdbx_seq_one_letter_code
_entity_poly.pdbx_strand_id
1 'polypeptide(L)' 'MSDEELSVECSEHGKSPATFVCQHLPAGKDLGFNMGYDPEHPDDAYPDAWCDQCEAMLEQEGEWNER' A
#
# COMPACT_ATOMS: atom_id res chain seq x y z
N MET A 1 -7.78 1.31 2.84
CA MET A 1 -8.93 0.62 2.23
C MET A 1 -8.51 0.28 0.83
N SER A 2 -8.00 -0.93 0.66
CA SER A 2 -7.86 -1.54 -0.65
C SER A 2 -9.24 -1.60 -1.27
N ASP A 3 -9.40 -1.07 -2.49
CA ASP A 3 -10.64 -1.23 -3.24
C ASP A 3 -10.68 -2.71 -3.67
N GLU A 4 -11.35 -3.57 -2.90
CA GLU A 4 -11.35 -5.04 -3.11
C GLU A 4 -11.81 -5.46 -4.51
N GLU A 5 -12.48 -4.56 -5.25
CA GLU A 5 -12.90 -4.79 -6.63
C GLU A 5 -11.80 -4.53 -7.68
N LEU A 6 -10.72 -3.81 -7.33
CA LEU A 6 -9.61 -3.55 -8.24
C LEU A 6 -8.64 -4.74 -8.25
N SER A 7 -8.27 -5.18 -9.46
CA SER A 7 -7.33 -6.28 -9.65
C SER A 7 -6.34 -5.97 -10.76
N VAL A 8 -5.14 -6.53 -10.62
CA VAL A 8 -4.05 -6.41 -11.58
C VAL A 8 -3.81 -7.78 -12.21
N GLU A 9 -3.63 -7.82 -13.53
CA GLU A 9 -3.27 -9.03 -14.26
C GLU A 9 -1.80 -8.94 -14.69
N CYS A 10 -0.96 -9.82 -14.14
CA CYS A 10 0.42 -9.98 -14.54
C CYS A 10 0.54 -11.20 -15.45
N SER A 11 1.15 -11.07 -16.63
CA SER A 11 1.35 -12.19 -17.55
C SER A 11 2.22 -13.33 -16.99
N GLU A 12 3.02 -13.04 -15.95
CA GLU A 12 3.90 -14.02 -15.30
C GLU A 12 3.30 -14.61 -14.02
N HIS A 13 2.60 -13.78 -13.23
CA HIS A 13 2.11 -14.14 -11.89
C HIS A 13 0.58 -14.31 -11.81
N GLY A 14 -0.15 -13.99 -12.88
CA GLY A 14 -1.61 -14.07 -12.97
C GLY A 14 -2.32 -12.88 -12.33
N LYS A 15 -3.59 -13.12 -11.98
CA LYS A 15 -4.48 -12.12 -11.37
C LYS A 15 -4.23 -11.98 -9.86
N SER A 16 -4.06 -10.76 -9.38
CA SER A 16 -3.99 -10.41 -7.96
C SER A 16 -4.92 -9.25 -7.61
N PRO A 17 -5.33 -9.10 -6.34
CA PRO A 17 -5.88 -7.84 -5.85
C PRO A 17 -4.93 -6.68 -6.14
N ALA A 18 -5.48 -5.50 -6.43
CA ALA A 18 -4.69 -4.29 -6.55
C ALA A 18 -4.28 -3.81 -5.15
N THR A 19 -3.02 -3.41 -5.02
CA THR A 19 -2.47 -2.80 -3.80
C THR A 19 -1.80 -1.48 -4.15
N PHE A 20 -1.88 -0.52 -3.25
CA PHE A 20 -1.16 0.74 -3.39
C PHE A 20 0.26 0.62 -2.81
N VAL A 21 1.23 1.11 -3.57
CA VAL A 21 2.61 1.29 -3.12
C VAL A 21 3.02 2.73 -3.40
N CYS A 22 3.63 3.40 -2.43
CA CYS A 22 4.15 4.74 -2.68
C CYS A 22 5.31 4.70 -3.68
N GLN A 23 5.38 5.68 -4.57
CA GLN A 23 6.40 5.76 -5.63
C GLN A 23 7.85 5.78 -5.10
N HIS A 24 8.05 6.08 -3.81
CA HIS A 24 9.36 6.13 -3.19
C HIS A 24 9.96 4.73 -2.99
N LEU A 25 9.15 3.74 -2.62
CA LEU A 25 9.64 2.39 -2.29
C LEU A 25 10.34 1.72 -3.49
N PRO A 26 9.79 1.73 -4.73
CA PRO A 26 10.48 1.15 -5.88
C PRO A 26 11.74 1.90 -6.31
N ALA A 27 11.83 3.20 -5.99
CA ALA A 27 12.90 4.07 -6.47
C ALA A 27 14.06 4.24 -5.47
N GLY A 28 13.82 3.97 -4.20
CA GLY A 28 14.77 4.25 -3.12
C GLY A 28 15.36 3.02 -2.42
N LYS A 29 16.13 3.29 -1.38
CA LYS A 29 16.73 2.30 -0.46
C LYS A 29 16.70 2.89 0.95
N ASP A 30 16.63 2.03 1.96
CA ASP A 30 16.65 2.43 3.38
C ASP A 30 15.58 3.47 3.76
N LEU A 31 14.36 3.32 3.22
CA LEU A 31 13.24 4.26 3.40
C LEU A 31 12.25 3.88 4.50
N GLY A 32 12.47 2.73 5.16
CA GLY A 32 11.46 2.08 6.00
C GLY A 32 10.35 1.40 5.18
N PHE A 33 9.51 0.63 5.86
CA PHE A 33 8.45 -0.17 5.23
C PHE A 33 7.27 -0.33 6.17
N ASN A 34 6.18 0.38 5.87
CA ASN A 34 4.92 0.33 6.59
C ASN A 34 3.88 -0.38 5.72
N MET A 35 2.94 -1.06 6.36
CA MET A 35 1.89 -1.82 5.70
C MET A 35 0.52 -1.43 6.26
N GLY A 36 -0.48 -1.37 5.38
CA GLY A 36 -1.88 -1.26 5.74
C GLY A 36 -2.30 -2.46 6.56
N TYR A 37 -3.09 -2.22 7.59
CA TYR A 37 -3.72 -3.28 8.37
C TYR A 37 -5.22 -3.05 8.37
N ASP A 38 -5.95 -4.03 7.86
CA ASP A 38 -7.41 -4.06 7.97
C ASP A 38 -7.81 -5.02 9.10
N PRO A 39 -8.39 -4.53 10.21
CA PRO A 39 -8.86 -5.38 11.29
C PRO A 39 -9.99 -6.34 10.91
N GLU A 40 -10.78 -6.01 9.88
CA GLU A 40 -11.87 -6.86 9.38
C GLU A 40 -11.34 -7.98 8.48
N HIS A 41 -10.18 -7.75 7.86
CA HIS A 41 -9.49 -8.68 6.97
C HIS A 41 -8.02 -8.90 7.40
N PRO A 42 -7.76 -9.47 8.60
CA PRO A 42 -6.41 -9.55 9.16
C PRO A 42 -5.48 -10.53 8.43
N ASP A 43 -6.06 -11.45 7.64
CA ASP A 43 -5.33 -12.46 6.86
C ASP A 43 -5.07 -12.02 5.42
N ASP A 44 -5.37 -10.76 5.08
CA ASP A 44 -5.17 -10.28 3.71
C ASP A 44 -3.67 -10.24 3.38
N ALA A 45 -3.29 -11.06 2.40
CA ALA A 45 -1.88 -11.30 2.07
C ALA A 45 -1.22 -10.12 1.32
N TYR A 46 -1.99 -9.10 0.95
CA TYR A 46 -1.57 -8.03 0.05
C TYR A 46 -1.99 -6.64 0.58
N PRO A 47 -1.45 -6.19 1.73
CA PRO A 47 -1.74 -4.86 2.23
C PRO A 47 -1.07 -3.78 1.39
N ASP A 48 -1.67 -2.59 1.35
CA ASP A 48 -1.03 -1.38 0.84
C ASP A 48 0.30 -1.13 1.58
N ALA A 49 1.31 -0.56 0.92
CA ALA A 49 2.61 -0.33 1.55
C ALA A 49 3.25 1.03 1.20
N TRP A 50 3.96 1.61 2.15
CA TRP A 50 4.57 2.94 1.98
C TRP A 50 5.80 3.13 2.89
N CYS A 51 6.60 4.16 2.59
CA CYS A 51 7.82 4.49 3.34
C CYS A 51 7.53 5.35 4.58
N ASP A 52 8.52 5.49 5.47
CA ASP A 52 8.38 6.26 6.73
C ASP A 52 8.02 7.74 6.50
N GLN A 53 8.48 8.32 5.40
CA GLN A 53 8.10 9.69 5.04
C GLN A 53 6.60 9.81 4.74
N CYS A 54 6.04 8.82 4.03
CA CYS A 54 4.62 8.78 3.73
C CYS A 54 3.79 8.44 4.98
N GLU A 55 4.33 7.62 5.90
CA GLU A 55 3.70 7.36 7.19
C GLU A 55 3.58 8.65 8.00
N ALA A 56 4.65 9.43 8.10
CA ALA A 56 4.61 10.70 8.83
C ALA A 56 3.59 11.69 8.24
N MET A 57 3.40 11.68 6.91
CA MET A 57 2.36 12.46 6.25
C MET A 57 0.96 11.95 6.61
N LEU A 58 0.75 10.63 6.57
CA LEU A 58 -0.52 10.00 6.93
C LEU A 58 -0.89 10.29 8.39
N GLU A 59 0.05 10.15 9.32
CA GLU A 59 -0.14 10.49 10.73
C GLU A 59 -0.51 11.98 10.93
N GLN A 60 0.07 12.87 10.12
CA GLN A 60 -0.19 14.30 10.19
C GLN A 60 -1.58 14.68 9.66
N GLU A 61 -1.97 14.12 8.51
CA GLU A 61 -3.23 14.47 7.84
C GLU A 61 -4.41 13.63 8.35
N GLY A 62 -4.14 12.47 8.97
CA GLY A 62 -5.13 11.54 9.50
C GLY A 62 -5.75 10.61 8.45
N GLU A 63 -5.57 10.91 7.16
CA GLU A 63 -6.05 10.12 6.04
C GLU A 63 -5.23 10.38 4.77
N TRP A 64 -5.24 9.43 3.84
CA TRP A 64 -4.68 9.63 2.50
C TRP A 64 -5.52 10.66 1.73
N ASN A 65 -4.85 11.62 1.09
CA ASN A 65 -5.48 12.66 0.29
C ASN A 65 -4.61 13.02 -0.94
N GLU A 66 -5.07 13.97 -1.76
CA GLU A 66 -4.43 14.35 -3.03
C GLU A 66 -3.27 15.37 -2.89
N ARG A 67 -2.77 15.65 -1.67
CA ARG A 67 -1.77 16.70 -1.43
C ARG A 67 -0.33 16.25 -1.67
#